data_AF-A0A2V8RYP6-F1
#
_entry.id   AF-A0A2V8RYP6-F1
#
_cell.length_a   1.000
_cell.length_b   1.000
_cell.length_c   1.000
_cell.angle_alpha   90.00
_cell.angle_beta   90.00
_cell.angle_gamma   90.00
#
_symmetry.space_group_name_H-M   'P 1'
#
loop_
_entity.id
_entity.type
_entity.pdbx_description
1 polymer ?
#
loop_
_entity_poly.entity_id
_entity_poly.type
_entity_poly.pdbx_seq_one_letter_code
_entity_poly.pdbx_strand_id
1 'polypeptide(L)'
;MPAPTKEPDLSAKDRIIVALDVESVDTALGIVNELANSVGAFKIGLQLFTAAGPSFVRKLCEQGHRIFLDLKFHDIPNTVAQASVEATRLGVWMFNVHAVGGSEMMKRTQDGITETCERESLVRPRILAVTVLTSSDSSVLLETGIENDVEKQVVKLAQLTAEYGLDGVVVSAREAAAIRTSISQPFLVVTPGIRPASAARDDQKRVTTAADAITKGADYIVVGRPITQAANMREAALALSNEIAEISDRSPI
;
A
#
# COMPACT_ATOMS: atom_id res chain seq x y z
N MET A 1 2.39 2.78 -22.96
CA MET A 1 1.32 1.83 -22.53
C MET A 1 0.16 2.63 -21.96
N PRO A 2 -1.11 2.18 -22.06
CA PRO A 2 -2.21 2.87 -21.41
C PRO A 2 -1.99 2.90 -19.89
N ALA A 3 -2.38 3.99 -19.24
CA ALA A 3 -2.38 4.13 -17.79
C ALA A 3 -3.12 2.94 -17.14
N PRO A 4 -2.80 2.57 -15.88
CA PRO A 4 -3.60 1.61 -15.12
C PRO A 4 -5.08 1.94 -15.24
N THR A 5 -5.84 1.11 -15.94
CA THR A 5 -7.30 1.14 -15.80
C THR A 5 -7.62 0.74 -14.37
N LYS A 6 -8.62 1.40 -13.75
CA LYS A 6 -9.22 0.96 -12.48
C LYS A 6 -9.42 -0.56 -12.56
N GLU A 7 -8.84 -1.32 -11.63
CA GLU A 7 -8.90 -2.79 -11.71
C GLU A 7 -10.38 -3.22 -11.76
N PRO A 8 -10.75 -4.17 -12.65
CA PRO A 8 -12.12 -4.62 -12.79
C PRO A 8 -12.64 -5.13 -11.44
N ASP A 9 -13.94 -4.95 -11.21
CA ASP A 9 -14.68 -5.11 -9.95
C ASP A 9 -13.99 -6.00 -8.90
N LEU A 10 -13.12 -5.38 -8.11
CA LEU A 10 -12.35 -6.07 -7.07
C LEU A 10 -13.34 -6.64 -6.05
N SER A 11 -13.31 -7.95 -5.84
CA SER A 11 -14.09 -8.55 -4.77
C SER A 11 -13.64 -7.96 -3.43
N ALA A 12 -14.54 -7.96 -2.44
CA ALA A 12 -14.27 -7.33 -1.16
C ALA A 12 -12.99 -7.83 -0.47
N LYS A 13 -12.70 -9.14 -0.57
CA LYS A 13 -11.46 -9.73 -0.06
C LYS A 13 -10.21 -9.28 -0.80
N ASP A 14 -10.31 -9.00 -2.10
CA ASP A 14 -9.17 -8.62 -2.95
C ASP A 14 -8.65 -7.23 -2.57
N ARG A 15 -9.47 -6.42 -1.91
CA ARG A 15 -9.12 -5.10 -1.38
C ARG A 15 -8.32 -5.16 -0.07
N ILE A 16 -8.17 -6.34 0.54
CA ILE A 16 -7.51 -6.53 1.83
C ILE A 16 -6.04 -6.95 1.61
N ILE A 17 -5.12 -6.15 2.15
CA ILE A 17 -3.69 -6.44 2.19
C ILE A 17 -3.28 -6.72 3.64
N VAL A 18 -2.80 -7.93 3.93
CA VAL A 18 -2.38 -8.31 5.28
C VAL A 18 -0.93 -7.95 5.52
N ALA A 19 -0.65 -7.19 6.58
CA ALA A 19 0.71 -6.84 6.98
C ALA A 19 1.40 -7.99 7.73
N LEU A 20 2.45 -8.54 7.13
CA LEU A 20 3.33 -9.55 7.72
C LEU A 20 4.41 -8.88 8.59
N ASP A 21 3.97 -8.14 9.60
CA ASP A 21 4.86 -7.45 10.55
C ASP A 21 5.28 -8.44 11.65
N VAL A 22 6.08 -9.44 11.28
CA VAL A 22 6.57 -10.53 12.14
C VAL A 22 8.08 -10.72 11.97
N GLU A 23 8.72 -11.31 12.96
CA GLU A 23 10.18 -11.42 13.03
C GLU A 23 10.78 -12.64 12.30
N SER A 24 9.98 -13.65 11.95
CA SER A 24 10.48 -14.89 11.35
C SER A 24 9.71 -15.33 10.11
N VAL A 25 10.43 -16.03 9.22
CA VAL A 25 9.88 -16.65 8.02
C VAL A 25 8.80 -17.67 8.37
N ASP A 26 9.01 -18.49 9.41
CA ASP A 26 8.07 -19.54 9.78
C ASP A 26 6.72 -18.97 10.23
N THR A 27 6.73 -17.92 11.06
CA THR A 27 5.51 -17.23 11.47
C THR A 27 4.82 -16.60 10.26
N ALA A 28 5.57 -15.96 9.36
CA ALA A 28 5.03 -15.37 8.15
C ALA A 28 4.37 -16.41 7.24
N LEU A 29 5.00 -17.58 7.05
CA LEU A 29 4.43 -18.69 6.26
C LEU A 29 3.17 -19.26 6.90
N GLY A 30 3.11 -19.36 8.23
CA GLY A 30 1.90 -19.77 8.95
C GLY A 30 0.72 -18.85 8.63
N ILE A 31 0.94 -17.53 8.72
CA ILE A 31 -0.08 -16.51 8.40
C ILE A 31 -0.50 -16.61 6.93
N VAL A 32 0.46 -16.72 5.99
CA VAL A 32 0.18 -16.82 4.55
C VAL A 32 -0.68 -18.05 4.25
N ASN A 33 -0.31 -19.22 4.80
CA ASN A 33 -1.03 -20.47 4.56
C ASN A 33 -2.47 -20.43 5.10
N GLU A 34 -2.69 -19.81 6.26
CA GLU A 34 -4.03 -19.66 6.84
C GLU A 34 -4.92 -18.70 6.02
N LEU A 35 -4.33 -17.63 5.49
CA LEU A 35 -5.08 -16.51 4.90
C LEU A 35 -5.10 -16.49 3.36
N ALA A 36 -4.33 -17.32 2.66
CA ALA A 36 -4.12 -17.26 1.21
C ALA A 36 -5.40 -17.15 0.37
N ASN A 37 -6.51 -17.73 0.83
CA ASN A 37 -7.79 -17.73 0.11
C ASN A 37 -8.81 -16.70 0.64
N SER A 38 -8.45 -15.92 1.66
CA SER A 38 -9.33 -15.00 2.39
C SER A 38 -8.95 -13.53 2.26
N VAL A 39 -7.81 -13.24 1.63
CA VAL A 39 -7.32 -11.87 1.39
C VAL A 39 -6.72 -11.75 -0.01
N GLY A 40 -6.59 -10.52 -0.51
CA GLY A 40 -6.09 -10.25 -1.86
C GLY A 40 -4.57 -10.24 -1.99
N ALA A 41 -3.86 -9.82 -0.94
CA ALA A 41 -2.41 -9.66 -0.97
C ALA A 41 -1.78 -9.69 0.43
N PHE A 42 -0.46 -9.84 0.45
CA PHE A 42 0.36 -9.72 1.66
C PHE A 42 1.36 -8.57 1.52
N LYS A 43 1.59 -7.85 2.61
CA LYS A 43 2.60 -6.79 2.70
C LYS A 43 3.80 -7.26 3.49
N ILE A 44 4.98 -7.18 2.89
CA ILE A 44 6.26 -7.39 3.55
C ILE A 44 6.88 -6.02 3.81
N GLY A 45 6.98 -5.65 5.09
CA GLY A 45 7.60 -4.40 5.54
C GLY A 45 9.05 -4.58 5.98
N LEU A 46 9.62 -3.51 6.54
CA LEU A 46 11.02 -3.43 6.97
C LEU A 46 11.44 -4.57 7.91
N GLN A 47 10.63 -4.91 8.92
CA GLN A 47 11.00 -5.93 9.91
C GLN A 47 11.26 -7.29 9.24
N LEU A 48 10.26 -7.82 8.53
CA LEU A 48 10.36 -9.13 7.90
C LEU A 48 11.36 -9.13 6.74
N PHE A 49 11.42 -8.06 5.93
CA PHE A 49 12.40 -7.98 4.85
C PHE A 49 13.84 -7.96 5.37
N THR A 50 14.11 -7.27 6.49
CA THR A 50 15.45 -7.23 7.09
C THR A 50 15.84 -8.59 7.67
N ALA A 51 14.89 -9.33 8.24
CA ALA A 51 15.13 -10.66 8.79
C ALA A 51 15.26 -11.76 7.73
N ALA A 52 14.42 -11.72 6.68
CA ALA A 52 14.26 -12.81 5.72
C ALA A 52 14.86 -12.54 4.34
N GLY A 53 15.08 -11.27 4.00
CA GLY A 53 15.67 -10.85 2.74
C GLY A 53 14.80 -11.08 1.49
N PRO A 54 15.35 -10.76 0.31
CA PRO A 54 14.65 -10.87 -0.98
C PRO A 54 14.29 -12.31 -1.38
N SER A 55 15.00 -13.32 -0.88
CA SER A 55 14.69 -14.73 -1.15
C SER A 55 13.30 -15.12 -0.68
N PHE A 56 12.87 -14.59 0.47
CA PHE A 56 11.53 -14.85 0.98
C PHE A 56 10.44 -14.19 0.13
N VAL A 57 10.67 -12.95 -0.29
CA VAL A 57 9.76 -12.23 -1.22
C VAL A 57 9.59 -13.02 -2.51
N ARG A 58 10.70 -13.43 -3.13
CA ARG A 58 10.70 -14.20 -4.38
C ARG A 58 9.91 -15.50 -4.25
N LYS A 59 10.12 -16.24 -3.14
CA LYS A 59 9.40 -17.48 -2.85
C LYS A 59 7.88 -17.27 -2.85
N LEU A 60 7.37 -16.23 -2.19
CA LEU A 60 5.92 -15.98 -2.14
C LEU A 60 5.37 -15.55 -3.50
N CYS A 61 6.11 -14.74 -4.27
CA CYS A 61 5.72 -14.38 -5.64
C CYS A 61 5.65 -15.61 -6.56
N GLU A 62 6.64 -16.51 -6.48
CA GLU A 62 6.67 -17.78 -7.24
C GLU A 62 5.52 -18.73 -6.87
N GLN A 63 5.02 -18.64 -5.63
CA GLN A 63 3.82 -19.35 -5.18
C GLN A 63 2.50 -18.70 -5.66
N GLY A 64 2.58 -17.58 -6.39
CA GLY A 64 1.43 -16.89 -6.96
C GLY A 64 0.77 -15.88 -6.02
N HIS A 65 1.38 -15.58 -4.86
CA HIS A 65 0.84 -14.56 -3.96
C HIS A 65 1.13 -13.15 -4.46
N ARG A 66 0.14 -12.26 -4.36
CA ARG A 66 0.36 -10.82 -4.60
C ARG A 66 1.09 -10.21 -3.41
N ILE A 67 2.29 -9.69 -3.66
CA ILE A 67 3.13 -9.07 -2.63
C ILE A 67 3.20 -7.56 -2.81
N PHE A 68 2.89 -6.84 -1.72
CA PHE A 68 3.25 -5.44 -1.51
C PHE A 68 4.58 -5.37 -0.76
N LEU A 69 5.64 -4.98 -1.45
CA LEU A 69 6.94 -4.70 -0.84
C LEU A 69 7.00 -3.26 -0.30
N ASP A 70 6.80 -3.12 1.01
CA ASP A 70 6.63 -1.83 1.70
C ASP A 70 7.93 -1.37 2.37
N LEU A 71 8.95 -1.09 1.56
CA LEU A 71 10.28 -0.64 2.01
C LEU A 71 10.46 0.88 1.97
N LYS A 72 9.52 1.60 1.34
CA LYS A 72 9.47 3.08 1.29
C LYS A 72 10.79 3.68 0.82
N PHE A 73 11.28 3.25 -0.35
CA PHE A 73 12.58 3.70 -0.84
C PHE A 73 12.67 5.24 -0.88
N HIS A 74 13.75 5.76 -0.31
CA HIS A 74 14.00 7.19 -0.20
C HIS A 74 15.51 7.45 -0.14
N ASP A 75 16.07 7.89 -1.25
CA ASP A 75 17.49 8.15 -1.45
C ASP A 75 17.62 9.04 -2.70
N ILE A 76 18.84 9.29 -3.18
CA ILE A 76 19.08 9.99 -4.44
C ILE A 76 18.41 9.26 -5.62
N PRO A 77 18.03 9.98 -6.70
CA PRO A 77 17.22 9.43 -7.79
C PRO A 77 17.75 8.14 -8.41
N ASN A 78 19.07 8.01 -8.61
CA ASN A 78 19.65 6.81 -9.20
C ASN A 78 19.55 5.59 -8.28
N THR A 79 19.83 5.75 -6.99
CA THR A 79 19.79 4.64 -6.01
C THR A 79 18.38 4.08 -5.89
N VAL A 80 17.37 4.95 -5.79
CA VAL A 80 15.96 4.51 -5.72
C VAL A 80 15.52 3.83 -7.03
N ALA A 81 15.93 4.35 -8.19
CA ALA A 81 15.61 3.71 -9.46
C ALA A 81 16.20 2.29 -9.55
N GLN A 82 17.46 2.09 -9.17
CA GLN A 82 18.10 0.77 -9.18
C GLN A 82 17.48 -0.20 -8.15
N ALA A 83 17.19 0.27 -6.93
CA ALA A 83 16.48 -0.55 -5.94
C ALA A 83 15.08 -0.96 -6.43
N SER A 84 14.40 -0.08 -7.16
CA SER A 84 13.08 -0.33 -7.74
C SER A 84 13.11 -1.31 -8.92
N VAL A 85 14.19 -1.32 -9.70
CA VAL A 85 14.46 -2.36 -10.71
C VAL A 85 14.62 -3.73 -10.05
N GLU A 86 15.37 -3.82 -8.95
CA GLU A 86 15.52 -5.08 -8.21
C GLU A 86 14.20 -5.54 -7.59
N ALA A 87 13.40 -4.63 -7.02
CA ALA A 87 12.05 -4.95 -6.55
C ALA A 87 11.16 -5.50 -7.67
N THR A 88 11.25 -4.93 -8.88
CA THR A 88 10.54 -5.41 -10.07
C THR A 88 10.95 -6.84 -10.45
N ARG A 89 12.26 -7.15 -10.42
CA ARG A 89 12.80 -8.50 -10.68
C ARG A 89 12.44 -9.55 -9.63
N LEU A 90 11.97 -9.13 -8.45
CA LEU A 90 11.40 -10.05 -7.46
C LEU A 90 9.99 -10.52 -7.84
N GLY A 91 9.34 -9.88 -8.83
CA GLY A 91 7.98 -10.22 -9.26
C GLY A 91 6.90 -9.70 -8.30
N VAL A 92 7.20 -8.65 -7.52
CA VAL A 92 6.21 -8.06 -6.59
C VAL A 92 5.02 -7.51 -7.35
N TRP A 93 3.84 -7.55 -6.74
CA TRP A 93 2.65 -6.95 -7.32
C TRP A 93 2.67 -5.43 -7.19
N MET A 94 3.22 -4.93 -6.08
CA MET A 94 3.38 -3.51 -5.83
C MET A 94 4.55 -3.22 -4.89
N PHE A 95 5.12 -2.02 -4.96
CA PHE A 95 6.07 -1.50 -3.98
C PHE A 95 5.91 0.02 -3.82
N ASN A 96 6.67 0.64 -2.91
CA ASN A 96 6.59 2.09 -2.71
C ASN A 96 7.92 2.83 -2.53
N VAL A 97 7.84 4.13 -2.81
CA VAL A 97 8.86 5.15 -2.57
C VAL A 97 8.29 6.26 -1.68
N HIS A 98 9.11 7.18 -1.19
CA HIS A 98 8.61 8.40 -0.53
C HIS A 98 8.42 9.57 -1.52
N ALA A 99 7.24 10.19 -1.55
CA ALA A 99 6.97 11.35 -2.42
C ALA A 99 7.88 12.55 -2.10
N VAL A 100 8.32 12.67 -0.84
CA VAL A 100 9.24 13.73 -0.41
C VAL A 100 10.65 13.63 -1.03
N GLY A 101 10.99 12.50 -1.65
CA GLY A 101 12.22 12.38 -2.46
C GLY A 101 12.18 13.18 -3.77
N GLY A 102 11.03 13.72 -4.13
CA GLY A 102 10.88 14.67 -5.23
C GLY A 102 10.65 14.05 -6.60
N SER A 103 10.37 14.92 -7.57
CA SER A 103 9.97 14.54 -8.92
C SER A 103 11.03 13.77 -9.70
N GLU A 104 12.30 14.17 -9.59
CA GLU A 104 13.38 13.48 -10.30
C GLU A 104 13.51 12.02 -9.85
N MET A 105 13.42 11.77 -8.53
CA MET A 105 13.49 10.42 -7.97
C MET A 105 12.33 9.55 -8.49
N MET A 106 11.10 10.08 -8.45
CA MET A 106 9.92 9.38 -8.95
C MET A 106 9.99 9.12 -10.46
N LYS A 107 10.40 10.13 -11.24
CA LYS A 107 10.55 10.00 -12.70
C LYS A 107 11.57 8.94 -13.08
N ARG A 108 12.78 8.99 -12.50
CA ARG A 108 13.83 7.99 -12.78
C ARG A 108 13.40 6.58 -12.38
N THR A 109 12.63 6.46 -11.30
CA THR A 109 12.05 5.18 -10.86
C THR A 109 11.09 4.62 -11.91
N GLN A 110 10.14 5.44 -12.39
CA GLN A 110 9.18 5.05 -13.43
C GLN A 110 9.88 4.68 -14.74
N ASP A 111 10.83 5.50 -15.19
CA ASP A 111 11.56 5.30 -16.44
C ASP A 111 12.39 4.01 -16.39
N GLY A 112 13.18 3.81 -15.32
CA GLY A 112 14.04 2.63 -15.18
C GLY A 112 13.26 1.31 -15.07
N ILE A 113 12.08 1.34 -14.45
CA ILE A 113 11.18 0.18 -14.41
C ILE A 113 10.58 -0.09 -15.79
N THR A 114 10.10 0.94 -16.48
CA THR A 114 9.48 0.78 -17.81
C THR A 114 10.47 0.15 -18.77
N GLU A 115 11.70 0.68 -18.84
CA GLU A 115 12.77 0.14 -19.67
C GLU A 115 13.11 -1.32 -19.31
N THR A 116 13.23 -1.62 -18.01
CA THR A 116 13.54 -2.97 -17.54
C THR A 116 12.42 -3.96 -17.88
N CYS A 117 11.16 -3.59 -17.66
CA CYS A 117 10.02 -4.45 -17.99
C CYS A 117 9.94 -4.74 -19.50
N GLU A 118 10.17 -3.74 -20.35
CA GLU A 118 10.20 -3.93 -21.81
C GLU A 118 11.38 -4.82 -22.23
N ARG A 119 12.58 -4.56 -21.69
CA ARG A 119 13.81 -5.32 -22.02
C ARG A 119 13.76 -6.77 -21.56
N GLU A 120 13.23 -7.02 -20.37
CA GLU A 120 13.25 -8.34 -19.71
C GLU A 120 11.90 -9.07 -19.79
N SER A 121 10.91 -8.49 -20.48
CA SER A 121 9.53 -9.02 -20.58
C SER A 121 8.90 -9.29 -19.21
N LEU A 122 9.15 -8.41 -18.24
CA LEU A 122 8.62 -8.51 -16.88
C LEU A 122 7.25 -7.81 -16.77
N VAL A 123 6.41 -8.30 -15.86
CA VAL A 123 5.19 -7.60 -15.48
C VAL A 123 5.55 -6.38 -14.64
N ARG A 124 5.07 -5.19 -15.03
CA ARG A 124 5.32 -3.95 -14.29
C ARG A 124 4.55 -3.96 -12.95
N PRO A 125 5.22 -3.85 -11.79
CA PRO A 125 4.56 -3.73 -10.49
C PRO A 125 3.86 -2.37 -10.38
N ARG A 126 2.86 -2.24 -9.50
CA ARG A 126 2.35 -0.91 -9.11
C ARG A 126 3.38 -0.18 -8.26
N ILE A 127 3.59 1.10 -8.52
CA ILE A 127 4.51 1.98 -7.81
C ILE A 127 3.68 3.02 -7.07
N LEU A 128 3.69 2.95 -5.74
CA LEU A 128 3.04 3.94 -4.90
C LEU A 128 4.03 4.93 -4.30
N ALA A 129 3.57 6.13 -3.99
CA ALA A 129 4.32 7.05 -3.16
C ALA A 129 3.69 7.18 -1.76
N VAL A 130 4.51 7.04 -0.72
CA VAL A 130 4.14 7.44 0.64
C VAL A 130 4.17 8.96 0.70
N THR A 131 3.04 9.56 1.10
CA THR A 131 2.91 11.02 1.25
C THR A 131 3.41 11.47 2.63
N VAL A 132 2.51 11.61 3.60
CA VAL A 132 2.80 11.84 5.01
C VAL A 132 2.48 10.54 5.77
N LEU A 133 3.38 10.11 6.65
CA LEU A 133 3.15 8.91 7.47
C LEU A 133 1.91 9.10 8.34
N THR A 134 1.09 8.06 8.50
CA THR A 134 -0.15 8.13 9.30
C THR A 134 0.09 8.38 10.79
N SER A 135 1.33 8.18 11.25
CA SER A 135 1.82 8.51 12.59
C SER A 135 2.24 9.98 12.77
N SER A 136 2.44 10.72 11.68
CA SER A 136 2.83 12.13 11.70
C SER A 136 1.60 13.02 11.87
N ASP A 137 1.79 14.15 12.52
CA ASP A 137 0.81 15.22 12.68
C ASP A 137 1.48 16.57 12.39
N SER A 138 0.74 17.68 12.55
CA SER A 138 1.27 19.00 12.24
C SER A 138 2.53 19.36 13.04
N SER A 139 2.71 18.80 14.24
CA SER A 139 3.91 19.06 15.04
C SER A 139 5.16 18.42 14.40
N VAL A 140 5.03 17.19 13.92
CA VAL A 140 6.11 16.46 13.22
C VAL A 140 6.45 17.13 11.88
N LEU A 141 5.43 17.62 11.16
CA LEU A 141 5.67 18.38 9.92
C LEU A 141 6.46 19.66 10.20
N LEU A 142 6.05 20.44 11.20
CA LEU A 142 6.77 21.66 11.58
C LEU A 142 8.20 21.38 12.05
N GLU A 143 8.42 20.33 12.84
CA GLU A 143 9.75 19.90 13.30
C GLU A 143 10.70 19.61 12.13
N THR A 144 10.17 19.13 11.01
CA THR A 144 10.94 18.81 9.80
C THR A 144 10.96 19.95 8.77
N GLY A 145 10.47 21.14 9.15
CA GLY A 145 10.48 22.34 8.28
C GLY A 145 9.32 22.42 7.29
N ILE A 146 8.26 21.63 7.47
CA ILE A 146 7.06 21.64 6.64
C ILE A 146 5.96 22.42 7.36
N GLU A 147 5.66 23.62 6.85
CA GLU A 147 4.67 24.54 7.44
C GLU A 147 3.23 24.29 6.97
N ASN A 148 3.04 23.50 5.91
CA ASN A 148 1.72 23.15 5.42
C ASN A 148 0.93 22.35 6.47
N ASP A 149 -0.39 22.54 6.50
CA ASP A 149 -1.25 21.58 7.19
C ASP A 149 -1.16 20.19 6.54
N VAL A 150 -1.46 19.16 7.33
CA VAL A 150 -1.25 17.76 6.93
C VAL A 150 -2.02 17.41 5.66
N GLU A 151 -3.29 17.84 5.54
CA GLU A 151 -4.12 17.51 4.38
C GLU A 151 -3.58 18.19 3.11
N LYS A 152 -3.25 19.49 3.18
CA LYS A 152 -2.62 20.20 2.04
C LYS A 152 -1.29 19.57 1.64
N GLN A 153 -0.47 19.16 2.60
CA GLN A 153 0.79 18.50 2.29
C GLN A 153 0.58 17.14 1.62
N VAL A 154 -0.39 16.34 2.10
CA VAL A 154 -0.76 15.06 1.49
C VAL A 154 -1.26 15.26 0.05
N VAL A 155 -2.17 16.20 -0.18
CA VAL A 155 -2.70 16.51 -1.52
C VAL A 155 -1.58 16.98 -2.45
N LYS A 156 -0.71 17.88 -1.99
CA LYS A 156 0.44 18.37 -2.77
C LYS A 156 1.36 17.23 -3.21
N LEU A 157 1.71 16.33 -2.29
CA LEU A 157 2.57 15.18 -2.59
C LEU A 157 1.88 14.17 -3.51
N ALA A 158 0.57 13.97 -3.37
CA ALA A 158 -0.21 13.10 -4.23
C ALA A 158 -0.32 13.65 -5.67
N GLN A 159 -0.55 14.95 -5.82
CA GLN A 159 -0.54 15.62 -7.13
C GLN A 159 0.82 15.49 -7.81
N LEU A 160 1.92 15.73 -7.07
CA LEU A 160 3.28 15.51 -7.58
C LEU A 160 3.48 14.05 -8.01
N THR A 161 2.99 13.09 -7.23
CA THR A 161 3.08 11.66 -7.57
C THR A 161 2.34 11.33 -8.87
N ALA A 162 1.12 11.87 -9.05
CA ALA A 162 0.32 11.69 -10.25
C ALA A 162 0.95 12.35 -11.49
N GLU A 163 1.50 13.55 -11.34
CA GLU A 163 2.19 14.29 -12.41
C GLU A 163 3.39 13.52 -12.98
N TYR A 164 4.14 12.84 -12.11
CA TYR A 164 5.32 12.05 -12.49
C TYR A 164 5.03 10.57 -12.73
N GLY A 165 3.75 10.21 -12.93
CA GLY A 165 3.35 8.95 -13.53
C GLY A 165 3.41 7.72 -12.62
N LEU A 166 3.51 7.90 -11.30
CA LEU A 166 3.34 6.80 -10.35
C LEU A 166 1.86 6.41 -10.25
N ASP A 167 1.60 5.17 -9.86
CA ASP A 167 0.25 4.57 -9.96
C ASP A 167 -0.69 4.99 -8.83
N GLY A 168 -0.17 5.56 -7.74
CA GLY A 168 -0.98 5.95 -6.59
C GLY A 168 -0.19 6.35 -5.36
N VAL A 169 -0.90 6.46 -4.24
CA VAL A 169 -0.34 6.88 -2.95
C VAL A 169 -0.73 5.97 -1.79
N VAL A 170 0.13 5.98 -0.78
CA VAL A 170 -0.20 5.53 0.58
C VAL A 170 -0.56 6.74 1.42
N VAL A 171 -1.78 6.78 1.94
CA VAL A 171 -2.37 7.88 2.73
C VAL A 171 -3.23 7.32 3.86
N SER A 172 -3.58 8.11 4.88
CA SER A 172 -4.62 7.66 5.82
C SER A 172 -5.99 7.74 5.14
N ALA A 173 -6.97 6.98 5.66
CA ALA A 173 -8.33 7.03 5.15
C ALA A 173 -8.99 8.42 5.25
N ARG A 174 -8.51 9.30 6.13
CA ARG A 174 -9.05 10.66 6.28
C ARG A 174 -8.80 11.51 5.04
N GLU A 175 -7.62 11.37 4.45
CA GLU A 175 -7.21 12.18 3.29
C GLU A 175 -7.67 11.56 1.95
N ALA A 176 -8.22 10.34 1.95
CA ALA A 176 -8.64 9.64 0.74
C ALA A 176 -9.64 10.45 -0.11
N ALA A 177 -10.64 11.07 0.52
CA ALA A 177 -11.64 11.88 -0.20
C ALA A 177 -11.03 13.12 -0.86
N ALA A 178 -10.08 13.78 -0.16
CA ALA A 178 -9.35 14.92 -0.70
C ALA A 178 -8.46 14.51 -1.90
N ILE A 179 -7.85 13.32 -1.86
CA ILE A 179 -7.12 12.76 -3.00
C ILE A 179 -8.07 12.51 -4.18
N ARG A 180 -9.23 11.89 -3.96
CA ARG A 180 -10.22 11.63 -5.02
C ARG A 180 -10.74 12.91 -5.68
N THR A 181 -10.82 14.00 -4.93
CA THR A 181 -11.28 15.29 -5.45
C THR A 181 -10.18 16.01 -6.24
N SER A 182 -8.91 15.81 -5.88
CA SER A 182 -7.77 16.54 -6.43
C SER A 182 -7.11 15.88 -7.64
N ILE A 183 -7.38 14.59 -7.90
CA ILE A 183 -6.76 13.80 -8.97
C ILE A 183 -7.84 13.11 -9.78
N SER A 184 -7.97 13.48 -11.06
CA SER A 184 -9.02 12.99 -11.97
C SER A 184 -8.63 11.75 -12.77
N GLN A 185 -7.34 11.45 -12.87
CA GLN A 185 -6.84 10.25 -13.55
C GLN A 185 -7.00 9.00 -12.66
N PRO A 186 -7.00 7.78 -13.23
CA PRO A 186 -6.92 6.56 -12.44
C PRO A 186 -5.70 6.61 -11.50
N PHE A 187 -5.96 6.51 -10.20
CA PHE A 187 -4.95 6.71 -9.17
C PHE A 187 -5.27 5.85 -7.95
N LEU A 188 -4.34 5.00 -7.55
CA LEU A 188 -4.54 4.07 -6.44
C LEU A 188 -4.45 4.82 -5.09
N VAL A 189 -5.39 4.54 -4.21
CA VAL A 189 -5.41 5.03 -2.83
C VAL A 189 -5.32 3.83 -1.89
N VAL A 190 -4.16 3.64 -1.27
CA VAL A 190 -3.91 2.54 -0.33
C VAL A 190 -3.84 3.07 1.09
N THR A 191 -4.71 2.54 1.95
CA THR A 191 -4.90 3.08 3.29
C THR A 191 -4.49 2.08 4.37
N PRO A 192 -3.39 2.31 5.11
CA PRO A 192 -3.10 1.57 6.32
C PRO A 192 -3.92 2.11 7.49
N GLY A 193 -3.85 1.40 8.62
CA GLY A 193 -4.42 1.86 9.87
C GLY A 193 -5.88 1.50 10.10
N ILE A 194 -6.31 0.40 9.46
CA ILE A 194 -7.65 -0.12 9.65
C ILE A 194 -7.74 -0.91 10.97
N ARG A 195 -8.84 -0.71 11.69
CA ARG A 195 -9.24 -1.50 12.84
C ARG A 195 -10.72 -1.86 12.71
N PRO A 196 -11.13 -3.07 13.17
CA PRO A 196 -12.53 -3.37 13.40
C PRO A 196 -13.15 -2.35 14.36
N ALA A 197 -14.44 -2.06 14.21
CA ALA A 197 -15.17 -1.17 15.11
C ALA A 197 -15.08 -1.62 16.59
N SER A 198 -14.81 -2.91 16.84
CA SER A 198 -14.72 -3.54 18.16
C SER A 198 -13.31 -3.60 18.77
N ALA A 199 -12.26 -3.16 18.08
CA ALA A 199 -10.87 -3.36 18.53
C ALA A 199 -10.28 -2.18 19.35
N ALA A 200 -9.34 -2.50 20.27
CA ALA A 200 -8.63 -1.53 21.11
C ALA A 200 -7.69 -0.60 20.32
N ARG A 201 -7.47 0.62 20.84
CA ARG A 201 -6.62 1.66 20.24
C ARG A 201 -5.15 1.49 20.68
N ASP A 202 -4.31 0.93 19.82
CA ASP A 202 -2.84 0.87 20.02
C ASP A 202 -2.13 2.15 19.47
N ASP A 203 -0.80 2.11 19.31
CA ASP A 203 0.18 3.08 18.75
C ASP A 203 -0.18 3.83 17.44
N GLN A 204 -1.32 3.55 16.82
CA GLN A 204 -1.80 4.30 15.66
C GLN A 204 -2.73 5.45 16.07
N LYS A 205 -2.26 6.68 15.85
CA LYS A 205 -3.00 7.92 16.18
C LYS A 205 -4.27 8.16 15.34
N ARG A 206 -4.41 7.53 14.17
CA ARG A 206 -5.47 7.80 13.17
C ARG A 206 -6.13 6.51 12.65
N VAL A 207 -7.02 5.92 13.44
CA VAL A 207 -7.72 4.66 13.13
C VAL A 207 -9.02 4.90 12.37
N THR A 208 -9.38 4.01 11.43
CA THR A 208 -10.73 3.93 10.85
C THR A 208 -11.20 2.48 10.63
N THR A 209 -12.49 2.26 10.35
CA THR A 209 -13.04 0.95 9.96
C THR A 209 -12.83 0.66 8.48
N ALA A 210 -12.94 -0.62 8.08
CA ALA A 210 -12.77 -0.99 6.68
C ALA A 210 -13.85 -0.33 5.81
N ALA A 211 -15.09 -0.28 6.30
CA ALA A 211 -16.19 0.33 5.59
C ALA A 211 -15.97 1.82 5.32
N ASP A 212 -15.59 2.56 6.35
CA ASP A 212 -15.35 4.00 6.24
C ASP A 212 -14.18 4.30 5.30
N ALA A 213 -13.10 3.51 5.32
CA ALA A 213 -11.98 3.68 4.41
C ALA A 213 -12.38 3.52 2.94
N ILE A 214 -13.14 2.46 2.61
CA ILE A 214 -13.61 2.22 1.25
C ILE A 214 -14.59 3.31 0.80
N THR A 215 -15.52 3.70 1.68
CA THR A 215 -16.49 4.78 1.41
C THR A 215 -15.80 6.12 1.13
N LYS A 216 -14.69 6.41 1.84
CA LYS A 216 -13.87 7.61 1.60
C LYS A 216 -12.99 7.52 0.35
N GLY A 217 -13.02 6.39 -0.34
CA GLY A 217 -12.38 6.22 -1.64
C GLY A 217 -11.05 5.46 -1.58
N ALA A 218 -10.76 4.67 -0.55
CA ALA A 218 -9.65 3.72 -0.60
C ALA A 218 -9.92 2.61 -1.64
N ASP A 219 -8.91 2.26 -2.44
CA ASP A 219 -8.96 1.07 -3.29
C ASP A 219 -8.60 -0.18 -2.49
N TYR A 220 -7.54 -0.06 -1.68
CA TYR A 220 -7.00 -1.12 -0.84
C TYR A 220 -6.85 -0.65 0.61
N ILE A 221 -7.03 -1.60 1.52
CA ILE A 221 -6.75 -1.42 2.93
C ILE A 221 -5.59 -2.31 3.38
N VAL A 222 -4.72 -1.76 4.22
CA VAL A 222 -3.62 -2.52 4.86
C VAL A 222 -3.98 -2.79 6.32
N VAL A 223 -4.08 -4.07 6.67
CA VAL A 223 -4.51 -4.54 8.00
C VAL A 223 -3.43 -5.45 8.59
N GLY A 224 -2.96 -5.13 9.79
CA GLY A 224 -1.96 -5.94 10.51
C GLY A 224 -2.59 -6.71 11.67
N ARG A 225 -2.25 -6.30 12.89
CA ARG A 225 -2.69 -6.90 14.17
C ARG A 225 -4.16 -7.33 14.25
N PRO A 226 -5.15 -6.56 13.75
CA PRO A 226 -6.54 -7.01 13.83
C PRO A 226 -6.83 -8.35 13.17
N ILE A 227 -6.02 -8.75 12.19
CA ILE A 227 -6.08 -10.07 11.58
C ILE A 227 -5.06 -10.99 12.25
N THR A 228 -3.80 -10.57 12.31
CA THR A 228 -2.68 -11.46 12.69
C THR A 228 -2.64 -11.83 14.18
N GLN A 229 -3.34 -11.09 15.05
CA GLN A 229 -3.46 -11.38 16.48
C GLN A 229 -4.87 -11.81 16.88
N ALA A 230 -5.77 -12.03 15.91
CA ALA A 230 -7.09 -12.57 16.18
C ALA A 230 -6.99 -14.04 16.63
N ALA A 231 -7.95 -14.47 17.47
CA ALA A 231 -8.04 -15.88 17.86
C ALA A 231 -8.26 -16.82 16.64
N ASN A 232 -8.89 -16.30 15.58
CA ASN A 232 -9.05 -16.95 14.29
C ASN A 232 -8.79 -15.91 13.19
N MET A 233 -7.65 -15.99 12.50
CA MET A 233 -7.25 -14.96 11.53
C MET A 233 -8.18 -14.97 10.32
N ARG A 234 -8.58 -16.16 9.87
CA ARG A 234 -9.50 -16.32 8.74
C ARG A 234 -10.86 -15.70 9.02
N GLU A 235 -11.43 -15.92 10.21
CA GLU A 235 -12.70 -15.31 10.60
C GLU A 235 -12.60 -13.78 10.65
N ALA A 236 -11.50 -13.24 11.19
CA ALA A 236 -11.26 -11.80 11.21
C ALA A 236 -11.15 -11.20 9.79
N ALA A 237 -10.46 -11.87 8.87
CA ALA A 237 -10.35 -11.45 7.48
C ALA A 237 -11.71 -11.50 6.75
N LEU A 238 -12.51 -12.55 6.97
CA LEU A 238 -13.85 -12.68 6.41
C LEU A 238 -14.81 -11.61 6.93
N ALA A 239 -14.75 -11.28 8.22
CA ALA A 239 -15.56 -10.20 8.80
C ALA A 239 -15.28 -8.85 8.12
N LEU A 240 -14.00 -8.52 7.88
CA LEU A 240 -13.61 -7.31 7.15
C LEU A 240 -14.07 -7.36 5.69
N SER A 241 -13.96 -8.51 5.02
CA SER A 241 -14.46 -8.68 3.67
C SER A 241 -15.98 -8.47 3.60
N ASN A 242 -16.74 -8.97 4.57
CA ASN A 242 -18.19 -8.77 4.62
C ASN A 242 -18.54 -7.29 4.86
N GLU A 243 -17.83 -6.61 5.76
CA GLU A 243 -18.00 -5.16 6.00
C GLU A 243 -17.80 -4.34 4.71
N ILE A 244 -16.82 -4.71 3.87
CA ILE A 244 -16.56 -4.06 2.58
C ILE A 244 -17.66 -4.41 1.55
N ALA A 245 -18.09 -5.68 1.48
CA ALA A 245 -19.11 -6.13 0.54
C ALA A 245 -20.46 -5.42 0.78
N GLU A 246 -20.85 -5.24 2.04
CA GLU A 246 -22.10 -4.55 2.39
C GLU A 246 -22.19 -3.10 1.88
N ILE A 247 -21.07 -2.43 1.60
CA ILE A 247 -21.07 -1.08 1.00
C ILE A 247 -21.29 -1.14 -0.51
N SER A 248 -20.70 -2.15 -1.14
CA SER A 248 -20.80 -2.32 -2.59
C SER A 248 -22.24 -2.64 -2.99
N ASP A 249 -22.97 -3.38 -2.15
CA ASP A 249 -24.40 -3.67 -2.32
C ASP A 249 -25.32 -2.46 -2.03
N ARG A 250 -24.83 -1.44 -1.31
CA ARG A 250 -25.61 -0.27 -0.88
C ARG A 250 -25.37 0.99 -1.71
N SER A 251 -24.45 0.97 -2.67
CA SER A 251 -24.19 2.11 -3.56
C SER A 251 -25.06 1.97 -4.81
N PRO A 252 -26.15 2.76 -4.97
CA PRO A 252 -26.86 2.76 -6.25
C PRO A 252 -25.97 3.44 -7.30
N ILE A 253 -26.02 2.86 -8.50
CA ILE A 253 -25.40 3.30 -9.76
C ILE A 253 -25.54 4.81 -9.97
#